data_AF-A0A2N2S7P6-F1
#
_entry.id   AF-A0A2N2S7P6-F1
#
_cell.length_a   1.000
_cell.length_b   1.000
_cell.length_c   1.000
_cell.angle_alpha   90.00
_cell.angle_beta   90.00
_cell.angle_gamma   90.00
#
_symmetry.space_group_name_H-M   'P 1'
#
loop_
_entity.id
_entity.type
_entity.pdbx_description
1 polymer ?
#
loop_
_entity_poly.entity_id
_entity_poly.type
_entity_poly.pdbx_seq_one_letter_code
_entity_poly.pdbx_strand_id
1 'polypeptide(L)'
;LAAAYPAQSAAIEAASPIVLDIGRDDTRLVARVSGDTHLLLEVGPPELDLVLRFRAHALMQAIEALGLDGLVDLTPGIRSLQLHYRPETLPLATLLERIAAQWTRVCEQDDLEVPSRIVHLPLSWDDPACQLAIEKYMTTVRKDAPWCPSNLEFIRRINDLPGLDAVRQTVFDASYLVMGLGDVYLGAPVATPLDPRHRLVTTKYNPARTWTAENSVGIGGAYLCVYGMEGPGGYQFVGRTLQMWNRYRAVAAFDGKPWLLRFFDQIRFYPVEADELLRIRHDFPLGRYPLRITHTTLKLADYQAFLTSEAAGIAAFRAQQRAAFNAERERWIATGQAHFEAEEVAADLGEDAPLGLGEHAIESHIAGNLWQVKVEIGQHVREGDTLVILESMKMEIPITAPRDGLVREIRVQPGSPVRAGQRILILSDA
;
A
#
# COMPACT_ATOMS: atom_id res chain seq x y z
N LEU A 1 29.51 -47.07 -0.98
CA LEU A 1 29.46 -46.28 -2.24
C LEU A 1 28.99 -44.87 -1.89
N ALA A 2 29.91 -44.04 -1.39
CA ALA A 2 29.68 -42.60 -1.23
C ALA A 2 30.39 -41.93 -2.39
N ALA A 3 29.62 -41.51 -3.40
CA ALA A 3 30.17 -40.70 -4.49
C ALA A 3 30.38 -39.28 -3.97
N ALA A 4 31.64 -38.86 -3.91
CA ALA A 4 32.01 -37.49 -3.63
C ALA A 4 31.47 -36.59 -4.76
N TYR A 5 30.61 -35.62 -4.41
CA TYR A 5 30.29 -34.53 -5.31
C TYR A 5 31.55 -33.69 -5.53
N PRO A 6 31.94 -33.38 -6.79
CA PRO A 6 33.09 -32.53 -7.04
C PRO A 6 32.79 -31.13 -6.52
N ALA A 7 33.50 -30.75 -5.46
CA ALA A 7 33.54 -29.40 -4.93
C ALA A 7 34.41 -28.53 -5.84
N GLN A 8 33.76 -27.78 -6.73
CA GLN A 8 34.15 -26.44 -7.17
C GLN A 8 33.17 -26.00 -8.26
N SER A 9 32.05 -25.40 -7.85
CA SER A 9 31.35 -24.47 -8.74
C SER A 9 32.31 -23.30 -8.94
N ALA A 10 32.83 -23.13 -10.15
CA ALA A 10 33.47 -21.87 -10.51
C ALA A 10 32.47 -20.76 -10.17
N ALA A 11 32.91 -19.75 -9.42
CA ALA A 11 32.08 -18.58 -9.16
C ALA A 11 31.80 -17.93 -10.51
N ILE A 12 30.58 -18.08 -11.03
CA ILE A 12 30.12 -17.32 -12.18
C ILE A 12 30.10 -15.87 -11.72
N GLU A 13 31.00 -15.05 -12.26
CA GLU A 13 31.01 -13.62 -11.99
C GLU A 13 29.66 -13.08 -12.47
N ALA A 14 28.81 -12.64 -11.53
CA ALA A 14 27.47 -12.20 -11.85
C ALA A 14 27.56 -10.97 -12.76
N ALA A 15 27.16 -11.13 -14.02
CA ALA A 15 27.07 -10.01 -14.94
C ALA A 15 26.19 -8.92 -14.33
N SER A 16 26.63 -7.66 -14.42
CA SER A 16 25.84 -6.53 -13.94
C SER A 16 24.48 -6.53 -14.62
N PRO A 17 23.37 -6.32 -13.89
CA PRO A 17 22.06 -6.18 -14.52
C PRO A 17 21.92 -4.85 -15.28
N ILE A 18 22.88 -3.92 -15.14
CA ILE A 18 22.87 -2.63 -15.83
C ILE A 18 23.35 -2.83 -17.27
N VAL A 19 22.49 -2.50 -18.23
CA VAL A 19 22.74 -2.63 -19.67
C VAL A 19 22.81 -1.28 -20.40
N LEU A 20 22.49 -0.18 -19.71
CA LEU A 20 22.68 1.20 -20.16
C LEU A 20 22.88 2.10 -18.94
N ASP A 21 23.84 3.03 -19.00
CA ASP A 21 24.03 4.10 -18.02
C ASP A 21 24.54 5.33 -18.76
N ILE A 22 23.68 6.30 -18.98
CA ILE A 22 23.96 7.51 -19.76
C ILE A 22 23.55 8.77 -19.01
N GLY A 23 24.13 9.90 -19.35
CA GLY A 23 23.84 11.19 -18.72
C GLY A 23 24.44 11.32 -17.31
N ARG A 24 23.98 12.33 -16.56
CA ARG A 24 24.43 12.62 -15.18
C ARG A 24 23.33 13.33 -14.40
N ASP A 25 23.38 13.22 -13.07
CA ASP A 25 22.47 13.92 -12.17
C ASP A 25 20.99 13.72 -12.57
N ASP A 26 20.24 14.81 -12.79
CA ASP A 26 18.83 14.83 -13.19
C ASP A 26 18.57 14.39 -14.64
N THR A 27 19.62 14.22 -15.44
CA THR A 27 19.59 13.68 -16.81
C THR A 27 20.15 12.26 -16.90
N ARG A 28 20.52 11.65 -15.78
CA ARG A 28 21.02 10.26 -15.77
C ARG A 28 19.87 9.30 -16.09
N LEU A 29 20.12 8.32 -16.94
CA LEU A 29 19.21 7.21 -17.22
C LEU A 29 19.96 5.90 -17.10
N VAL A 30 19.46 5.02 -16.24
CA VAL A 30 19.98 3.67 -16.05
C VAL A 30 18.95 2.66 -16.55
N ALA A 31 19.35 1.74 -17.42
CA ALA A 31 18.51 0.61 -17.82
C ALA A 31 19.02 -0.69 -17.19
N ARG A 32 18.12 -1.45 -16.57
CA ARG A 32 18.40 -2.73 -15.92
C ARG A 32 17.53 -3.83 -16.50
N VAL A 33 18.12 -4.98 -16.79
CA VAL A 33 17.31 -6.18 -17.08
C VAL A 33 16.53 -6.58 -15.82
N SER A 34 15.24 -6.85 -16.00
CA SER A 34 14.28 -7.10 -14.91
C SER A 34 13.47 -8.39 -15.16
N GLY A 35 14.17 -9.47 -15.50
CA GLY A 35 13.60 -10.71 -16.02
C GLY A 35 13.83 -10.83 -17.54
N ASP A 36 13.35 -11.93 -18.13
CA ASP A 36 13.65 -12.28 -19.53
C ASP A 36 13.01 -11.31 -20.55
N THR A 37 11.86 -10.73 -20.21
CA THR A 37 11.03 -9.92 -21.13
C THR A 37 10.86 -8.48 -20.66
N HIS A 38 11.63 -8.04 -19.66
CA HIS A 38 11.43 -6.74 -19.04
C HIS A 38 12.72 -5.93 -18.89
N LEU A 39 12.59 -4.63 -19.11
CA LEU A 39 13.65 -3.64 -18.91
C LEU A 39 13.14 -2.56 -17.95
N LEU A 40 13.85 -2.32 -16.86
CA LEU A 40 13.57 -1.25 -15.91
C LEU A 40 14.45 -0.05 -16.22
N LEU A 41 13.84 1.08 -16.58
CA LEU A 41 14.51 2.36 -16.68
C LEU A 41 14.39 3.11 -15.36
N GLU A 42 15.49 3.68 -14.87
CA GLU A 42 15.54 4.54 -13.69
C GLU A 42 16.10 5.90 -14.10
N VAL A 43 15.33 6.95 -13.83
CA VAL A 43 15.64 8.34 -14.17
C VAL A 43 16.21 9.03 -12.93
N GLY A 44 17.40 9.59 -13.08
CA GLY A 44 18.06 10.43 -12.09
C GLY A 44 18.46 9.71 -10.79
N PRO A 45 18.79 10.48 -9.74
CA PRO A 45 19.13 9.94 -8.41
C PRO A 45 17.92 9.28 -7.71
N PRO A 46 18.16 8.44 -6.68
CA PRO A 46 17.10 7.76 -5.92
C PRO A 46 16.40 8.70 -4.94
N GLU A 47 15.73 9.72 -5.46
CA GLU A 47 14.99 10.72 -4.69
C GLU A 47 13.58 10.93 -5.22
N LEU A 48 12.72 11.52 -4.36
CA LEU A 48 11.40 11.96 -4.76
C LEU A 48 11.48 13.34 -5.41
N ASP A 49 11.57 13.36 -6.73
CA ASP A 49 11.55 14.56 -7.54
C ASP A 49 10.47 14.47 -8.64
N LEU A 50 9.55 15.44 -8.62
CA LEU A 50 8.48 15.53 -9.60
C LEU A 50 9.02 15.95 -10.98
N VAL A 51 10.13 16.67 -11.06
CA VAL A 51 10.78 17.01 -12.34
C VAL A 51 11.21 15.72 -13.06
N LEU A 52 11.82 14.79 -12.34
CA LEU A 52 12.19 13.47 -12.88
C LEU A 52 10.96 12.66 -13.30
N ARG A 53 9.85 12.74 -12.53
CA ARG A 53 8.59 12.08 -12.90
C ARG A 53 8.01 12.62 -14.21
N PHE A 54 8.10 13.94 -14.45
CA PHE A 54 7.69 14.58 -15.70
C PHE A 54 8.53 14.07 -16.88
N ARG A 55 9.86 14.06 -16.74
CA ARG A 55 10.75 13.53 -17.79
C ARG A 55 10.49 12.05 -18.06
N ALA A 56 10.27 11.23 -17.02
CA ALA A 56 9.91 9.83 -17.17
C ALA A 56 8.58 9.66 -17.93
N HIS A 57 7.62 10.57 -17.76
CA HIS A 57 6.38 10.55 -18.54
C HIS A 57 6.61 10.93 -20.00
N ALA A 58 7.36 12.00 -20.25
CA ALA A 58 7.69 12.42 -21.60
C ALA A 58 8.42 11.30 -22.36
N LEU A 59 9.33 10.59 -21.69
CA LEU A 59 9.99 9.41 -22.25
C LEU A 59 9.00 8.27 -22.53
N MET A 60 8.08 7.98 -21.61
CA MET A 60 7.02 7.00 -21.83
C MET A 60 6.21 7.33 -23.10
N GLN A 61 5.69 8.55 -23.20
CA GLN A 61 4.91 8.99 -24.36
C GLN A 61 5.72 8.94 -25.67
N ALA A 62 6.99 9.34 -25.61
CA ALA A 62 7.89 9.28 -26.77
C ALA A 62 8.16 7.84 -27.23
N ILE A 63 8.27 6.89 -26.31
CA ILE A 63 8.42 5.46 -26.63
C ILE A 63 7.11 4.89 -27.20
N GLU A 64 5.96 5.21 -26.62
CA GLU A 64 4.64 4.77 -27.15
C GLU A 64 4.44 5.27 -28.59
N ALA A 65 4.80 6.53 -28.85
CA ALA A 65 4.68 7.14 -30.17
C ALA A 65 5.56 6.48 -31.25
N LEU A 66 6.61 5.74 -30.87
CA LEU A 66 7.42 4.98 -31.83
C LEU A 66 6.69 3.79 -32.42
N GLY A 67 5.66 3.24 -31.74
CA GLY A 67 4.93 2.06 -32.20
C GLY A 67 5.84 0.86 -32.48
N LEU A 68 6.83 0.61 -31.62
CA LEU A 68 7.83 -0.43 -31.82
C LEU A 68 7.19 -1.82 -31.86
N ASP A 69 7.39 -2.55 -32.95
CA ASP A 69 7.00 -3.96 -33.00
C ASP A 69 7.81 -4.76 -31.96
N GLY A 70 7.11 -5.59 -31.19
CA GLY A 70 7.69 -6.31 -30.06
C GLY A 70 7.59 -5.60 -28.70
N LEU A 71 7.22 -4.31 -28.63
CA LEU A 71 6.87 -3.67 -27.35
C LEU A 71 5.44 -4.06 -26.95
N VAL A 72 5.25 -4.58 -25.74
CA VAL A 72 3.96 -5.08 -25.24
C VAL A 72 3.24 -4.00 -24.44
N ASP A 73 3.88 -3.50 -23.38
CA ASP A 73 3.32 -2.46 -22.52
C ASP A 73 4.42 -1.65 -21.81
N LEU A 74 3.99 -0.51 -21.25
CA LEU A 74 4.81 0.40 -20.46
C LEU A 74 4.13 0.67 -19.13
N THR A 75 4.85 0.43 -18.03
CA THR A 75 4.35 0.64 -16.68
C THR A 75 5.18 1.72 -15.97
N PRO A 76 4.66 2.95 -15.81
CA PRO A 76 5.39 4.01 -15.14
C PRO A 76 5.37 3.80 -13.62
N GLY A 77 6.55 3.95 -13.01
CA GLY A 77 6.72 4.17 -11.58
C GLY A 77 6.86 5.65 -11.24
N ILE A 78 7.51 5.93 -10.10
CA ILE A 78 7.73 7.31 -9.62
C ILE A 78 8.88 7.98 -10.37
N ARG A 79 10.05 7.33 -10.38
CA ARG A 79 11.25 7.78 -11.12
C ARG A 79 11.69 6.75 -12.16
N SER A 80 10.81 5.83 -12.49
CA SER A 80 11.15 4.66 -13.29
C SER A 80 10.08 4.35 -14.32
N LEU A 81 10.46 3.63 -15.36
CA LEU A 81 9.56 3.11 -16.38
C LEU A 81 9.93 1.66 -16.63
N GLN A 82 9.00 0.75 -16.40
CA GLN A 82 9.18 -0.65 -16.74
C GLN A 82 8.62 -0.89 -18.14
N LEU A 83 9.44 -1.50 -19.00
CA LEU A 83 9.06 -1.90 -20.35
C LEU A 83 8.88 -3.41 -20.36
N HIS A 84 7.77 -3.86 -20.90
CA HIS A 84 7.54 -5.27 -21.24
C HIS A 84 7.68 -5.41 -22.76
N TYR A 85 8.61 -6.25 -23.22
CA TYR A 85 8.91 -6.43 -24.64
C TYR A 85 9.22 -7.89 -24.97
N ARG A 86 9.19 -8.21 -26.26
CA ARG A 86 9.49 -9.53 -26.84
C ARG A 86 10.90 -9.53 -27.45
N PRO A 87 11.93 -10.06 -26.76
CA PRO A 87 13.31 -10.01 -27.24
C PRO A 87 13.53 -10.67 -28.60
N GLU A 88 12.71 -11.65 -28.96
CA GLU A 88 12.72 -12.36 -30.24
C GLU A 88 12.27 -11.47 -31.42
N THR A 89 11.48 -10.43 -31.15
CA THR A 89 10.99 -9.49 -32.17
C THR A 89 11.75 -8.16 -32.10
N LEU A 90 12.07 -7.71 -30.88
CA LEU A 90 12.76 -6.45 -30.61
C LEU A 90 14.03 -6.72 -29.81
N PRO A 91 15.19 -6.87 -30.48
CA PRO A 91 16.46 -7.13 -29.81
C PRO A 91 16.80 -6.02 -28.81
N LEU A 92 17.33 -6.40 -27.64
CA LEU A 92 17.65 -5.46 -26.56
C LEU A 92 18.53 -4.29 -27.03
N ALA A 93 19.56 -4.56 -27.85
CA ALA A 93 20.43 -3.52 -28.38
C ALA A 93 19.66 -2.44 -29.15
N THR A 94 18.73 -2.85 -30.03
CA THR A 94 17.88 -1.94 -30.79
C THR A 94 16.93 -1.17 -29.87
N LEU A 95 16.35 -1.81 -28.86
CA LEU A 95 15.51 -1.14 -27.86
C LEU A 95 16.30 -0.06 -27.11
N LEU A 96 17.51 -0.38 -26.63
CA LEU A 96 18.37 0.57 -25.91
C LEU A 96 18.77 1.77 -26.78
N GLU A 97 19.10 1.56 -28.06
CA GLU A 97 19.38 2.65 -28.99
C GLU A 97 18.18 3.60 -29.15
N ARG A 98 16.97 3.04 -29.29
CA ARG A 98 15.74 3.84 -29.41
C ARG A 98 15.45 4.62 -28.14
N ILE A 99 15.62 4.00 -26.97
CA ILE A 99 15.44 4.64 -25.66
C ILE A 99 16.43 5.78 -25.48
N ALA A 100 17.72 5.54 -25.72
CA ALA A 100 18.75 6.56 -25.58
C ALA A 100 18.47 7.78 -26.47
N ALA A 101 18.07 7.55 -27.73
CA ALA A 101 17.70 8.62 -28.65
C ALA A 101 16.49 9.43 -28.19
N GLN A 102 15.46 8.79 -27.61
CA GLN A 102 14.32 9.52 -27.05
C GLN A 102 14.69 10.27 -25.78
N TRP A 103 15.51 9.68 -24.93
CA TRP A 103 15.95 10.31 -23.69
C TRP A 103 16.72 11.61 -23.93
N THR A 104 17.62 11.63 -24.93
CA THR A 104 18.30 12.87 -25.34
C THR A 104 17.29 13.97 -25.69
N ARG A 105 16.27 13.68 -26.49
CA ARG A 105 15.25 14.66 -26.87
C ARG A 105 14.42 15.16 -25.69
N VAL A 106 14.06 14.26 -24.77
CA VAL A 106 13.31 14.62 -23.55
C VAL A 106 14.13 15.55 -22.67
N CYS A 107 15.44 15.32 -22.55
CA CYS A 107 16.33 16.18 -21.77
C CYS A 107 16.56 17.57 -22.38
N GLU A 108 16.28 17.74 -23.68
CA GLU A 108 16.37 19.03 -24.39
C GLU A 108 15.08 19.86 -24.30
N GLN A 109 14.01 19.31 -23.72
CA GLN A 109 12.72 19.99 -23.55
C GLN A 109 12.62 20.68 -22.19
N ASP A 110 12.42 22.01 -22.20
CA ASP A 110 12.29 22.83 -20.99
C ASP A 110 10.82 23.20 -20.67
N ASP A 111 9.88 22.99 -21.61
CA ASP A 111 8.49 23.46 -21.54
C ASP A 111 7.47 22.33 -21.38
N LEU A 112 7.86 21.25 -20.69
CA LEU A 112 6.99 20.09 -20.46
C LEU A 112 5.69 20.49 -19.73
N GLU A 113 4.56 20.13 -20.33
CA GLU A 113 3.24 20.25 -19.73
C GLU A 113 2.42 18.98 -19.93
N VAL A 114 1.53 18.71 -18.97
CA VAL A 114 0.66 17.52 -18.99
C VAL A 114 -0.78 17.91 -18.67
N PRO A 115 -1.77 17.31 -19.35
CA PRO A 115 -3.16 17.41 -18.94
C PRO A 115 -3.31 16.94 -17.49
N SER A 116 -4.05 17.70 -16.69
CA SER A 116 -4.27 17.40 -15.28
C SER A 116 -5.73 17.65 -14.91
N ARG A 117 -6.23 16.95 -13.89
CA ARG A 117 -7.56 17.18 -13.35
C ARG A 117 -7.47 17.34 -11.85
N ILE A 118 -8.14 18.34 -11.29
CA ILE A 118 -8.31 18.48 -9.84
C ILE A 118 -9.56 17.68 -9.46
N VAL A 119 -9.36 16.56 -8.78
CA VAL A 119 -10.41 15.63 -8.35
C VAL A 119 -10.69 15.85 -6.87
N HIS A 120 -11.86 16.39 -6.56
CA HIS A 120 -12.27 16.66 -5.18
C HIS A 120 -12.91 15.41 -4.56
N LEU A 121 -12.23 14.77 -3.63
CA LEU A 121 -12.67 13.52 -3.00
C LEU A 121 -13.19 13.77 -1.57
N PRO A 122 -14.33 13.18 -1.17
CA PRO A 122 -14.76 13.18 0.22
C PRO A 122 -13.82 12.29 1.04
N LEU A 123 -13.44 12.73 2.23
CA LEU A 123 -12.63 11.96 3.16
C LEU A 123 -13.32 11.91 4.52
N SER A 124 -13.70 10.71 4.96
CA SER A 124 -14.01 10.48 6.38
C SER A 124 -12.69 10.41 7.12
N TRP A 125 -12.40 11.43 7.91
CA TRP A 125 -11.22 11.48 8.77
C TRP A 125 -11.32 10.41 9.86
N ASP A 126 -10.23 9.70 10.11
CA ASP A 126 -10.18 8.65 11.14
C ASP A 126 -11.31 7.60 11.05
N ASP A 127 -11.63 7.18 9.82
CA ASP A 127 -12.79 6.34 9.51
C ASP A 127 -12.85 5.02 10.33
N PRO A 128 -14.04 4.59 10.80
CA PRO A 128 -14.21 3.36 11.58
C PRO A 128 -13.67 2.09 10.92
N ALA A 129 -13.70 1.99 9.59
CA ALA A 129 -13.16 0.82 8.89
C ALA A 129 -11.62 0.78 8.95
N CYS A 130 -10.95 1.94 8.98
CA CYS A 130 -9.52 2.02 9.21
C CYS A 130 -9.17 1.64 10.66
N GLN A 131 -9.99 2.08 11.62
CA GLN A 131 -9.82 1.70 13.03
C GLN A 131 -9.96 0.20 13.27
N LEU A 132 -10.96 -0.44 12.64
CA LEU A 132 -11.09 -1.89 12.65
C LEU A 132 -9.87 -2.62 12.07
N ALA A 133 -9.25 -2.08 11.02
CA ALA A 133 -8.04 -2.65 10.44
C ALA A 133 -6.82 -2.51 11.38
N ILE A 134 -6.74 -1.42 12.14
CA ILE A 134 -5.71 -1.22 13.17
C ILE A 134 -5.91 -2.20 14.33
N GLU A 135 -7.14 -2.33 14.82
CA GLU A 135 -7.51 -3.28 15.88
C GLU A 135 -7.15 -4.72 15.48
N LYS A 136 -7.54 -5.15 14.28
CA LYS A 136 -7.16 -6.46 13.70
C LYS A 136 -5.66 -6.67 13.73
N TYR A 137 -4.91 -5.71 13.19
CA TYR A 137 -3.46 -5.79 13.15
C TYR A 137 -2.84 -5.91 14.55
N MET A 138 -3.33 -5.15 15.53
CA MET A 138 -2.84 -5.24 16.91
C MET A 138 -3.15 -6.59 17.55
N THR A 139 -4.32 -7.15 17.28
CA THR A 139 -4.72 -8.44 17.85
C THR A 139 -3.95 -9.60 17.23
N THR A 140 -3.87 -9.69 15.89
CA THR A 140 -3.40 -10.92 15.21
C THR A 140 -1.99 -10.84 14.64
N VAL A 141 -1.39 -9.65 14.56
CA VAL A 141 -0.10 -9.46 13.88
C VAL A 141 0.97 -8.87 14.80
N ARG A 142 0.75 -7.66 15.33
CA ARG A 142 1.74 -6.96 16.17
C ARG A 142 1.09 -5.95 17.10
N LYS A 143 0.91 -6.34 18.36
CA LYS A 143 0.28 -5.53 19.41
C LYS A 143 1.04 -4.26 19.81
N ASP A 144 2.37 -4.26 19.70
CA ASP A 144 3.28 -3.25 20.26
C ASP A 144 3.97 -2.39 19.19
N ALA A 145 3.39 -2.36 17.99
CA ALA A 145 3.95 -1.60 16.88
C ALA A 145 3.97 -0.09 17.19
N PRO A 146 5.07 0.64 16.88
CA PRO A 146 5.18 2.07 17.19
C PRO A 146 4.10 2.97 16.58
N TRP A 147 3.42 2.51 15.53
CA TRP A 147 2.34 3.22 14.85
C TRP A 147 0.93 2.89 15.37
N CYS A 148 0.85 2.01 16.36
CA CYS A 148 -0.38 1.63 17.04
C CYS A 148 -0.41 2.22 18.47
N PRO A 149 -1.59 2.47 19.06
CA PRO A 149 -2.92 2.20 18.52
C PRO A 149 -3.45 3.27 17.55
N SER A 150 -2.72 4.38 17.33
CA SER A 150 -3.19 5.46 16.45
C SER A 150 -2.13 5.81 15.41
N ASN A 151 -2.45 5.53 14.14
CA ASN A 151 -1.63 5.92 13.00
C ASN A 151 -1.52 7.45 12.91
N LEU A 152 -2.58 8.18 13.23
CA LEU A 152 -2.61 9.64 13.22
C LEU A 152 -1.66 10.22 14.27
N GLU A 153 -1.64 9.64 15.47
CA GLU A 153 -0.70 10.06 16.52
C GLU A 153 0.74 9.72 16.16
N PHE A 154 0.96 8.59 15.49
CA PHE A 154 2.26 8.27 14.92
C PHE A 154 2.71 9.28 13.87
N ILE A 155 1.85 9.62 12.91
CA ILE A 155 2.11 10.65 11.89
C ILE A 155 2.46 11.98 12.56
N ARG A 156 1.72 12.38 13.59
CA ARG A 156 1.99 13.60 14.37
C ARG A 156 3.39 13.56 14.97
N ARG A 157 3.72 12.47 15.68
CA ARG A 157 4.99 12.32 16.43
C ARG A 157 6.21 12.23 15.53
N ILE A 158 6.15 11.46 14.43
CA ILE A 158 7.29 11.29 13.52
C ILE A 158 7.59 12.55 12.70
N ASN A 159 6.61 13.45 12.56
CA ASN A 159 6.78 14.75 11.88
C ASN A 159 6.91 15.93 12.84
N ASP A 160 6.89 15.71 14.16
CA ASP A 160 6.94 16.75 15.20
C ASP A 160 5.89 17.86 15.02
N LEU A 161 4.64 17.43 14.80
CA LEU A 161 3.50 18.33 14.66
C LEU A 161 2.86 18.65 16.03
N PRO A 162 2.33 19.86 16.23
CA PRO A 162 1.83 20.33 17.53
C PRO A 162 0.59 19.58 18.02
N GLY A 163 -0.16 18.94 17.12
CA GLY A 163 -1.39 18.23 17.46
C GLY A 163 -1.98 17.49 16.26
N LEU A 164 -3.00 16.67 16.51
CA LEU A 164 -3.72 15.94 15.45
C LEU A 164 -4.42 16.88 14.47
N ASP A 165 -4.87 18.05 14.93
CA ASP A 165 -5.46 19.07 14.05
C ASP A 165 -4.46 19.58 13.00
N ALA A 166 -3.17 19.68 13.33
CA ALA A 166 -2.16 20.06 12.35
C ALA A 166 -1.93 18.96 11.31
N VAL A 167 -2.03 17.68 11.71
CA VAL A 167 -2.00 16.54 10.77
C VAL A 167 -3.21 16.65 9.83
N ARG A 168 -4.40 16.82 10.40
CA ARG A 168 -5.66 16.96 9.67
C ARG A 168 -5.58 18.11 8.66
N GLN A 169 -5.21 19.30 9.11
CA GLN A 169 -5.09 20.47 8.26
C GLN A 169 -4.10 20.23 7.12
N THR A 170 -2.91 19.69 7.40
CA THR A 170 -1.92 19.37 6.36
C THR A 170 -2.49 18.43 5.30
N VAL A 171 -3.31 17.45 5.71
CA VAL A 171 -3.94 16.49 4.77
C VAL A 171 -5.01 17.15 3.90
N PHE A 172 -5.84 18.02 4.46
CA PHE A 172 -6.93 18.66 3.73
C PHE A 172 -6.46 19.86 2.88
N ASP A 173 -5.39 20.55 3.27
CA ASP A 173 -4.85 21.70 2.54
C ASP A 173 -4.00 21.28 1.33
N ALA A 174 -3.52 20.04 1.30
CA ALA A 174 -2.66 19.53 0.25
C ALA A 174 -3.36 19.33 -1.11
N SER A 175 -2.57 19.48 -2.17
CA SER A 175 -2.88 19.00 -3.52
C SER A 175 -1.95 17.84 -3.84
N TYR A 176 -2.49 16.63 -3.94
CA TYR A 176 -1.70 15.41 -4.12
C TYR A 176 -1.63 15.05 -5.59
N LEU A 177 -0.44 15.14 -6.18
CA LEU A 177 -0.21 14.76 -7.57
C LEU A 177 -0.11 13.23 -7.69
N VAL A 178 -0.99 12.63 -8.48
CA VAL A 178 -0.97 11.19 -8.81
C VAL A 178 0.19 10.92 -9.76
N MET A 179 1.18 10.19 -9.28
CA MET A 179 2.38 9.84 -10.05
C MET A 179 2.24 8.49 -10.75
N GLY A 180 1.47 7.58 -10.18
CA GLY A 180 1.26 6.23 -10.71
C GLY A 180 -0.07 5.66 -10.26
N LEU A 181 -0.47 4.55 -10.87
CA LEU A 181 -1.70 3.82 -10.57
C LEU A 181 -1.37 2.34 -10.34
N GLY A 182 -2.14 1.67 -9.49
CA GLY A 182 -1.91 0.29 -9.08
C GLY A 182 -1.02 0.13 -7.85
N ASP A 183 -0.98 1.11 -6.92
CA ASP A 183 -0.29 1.03 -5.62
C ASP A 183 -1.29 0.96 -4.43
N VAL A 184 -1.93 -0.18 -4.14
CA VAL A 184 -1.86 -1.46 -4.84
C VAL A 184 -3.19 -1.86 -5.47
N TYR A 185 -3.13 -2.37 -6.70
CA TYR A 185 -4.26 -2.87 -7.51
C TYR A 185 -5.29 -1.83 -7.95
N LEU A 186 -6.13 -2.21 -8.93
CA LEU A 186 -7.38 -1.55 -9.34
C LEU A 186 -7.38 -0.02 -9.27
N GLY A 187 -6.42 0.63 -9.95
CA GLY A 187 -6.40 2.09 -10.05
C GLY A 187 -6.06 2.84 -8.76
N ALA A 188 -5.59 2.15 -7.71
CA ALA A 188 -5.07 2.76 -6.50
C ALA A 188 -3.93 3.73 -6.85
N PRO A 189 -4.04 5.03 -6.51
CA PRO A 189 -3.00 5.98 -6.85
C PRO A 189 -1.80 5.82 -5.92
N VAL A 190 -0.60 6.06 -6.44
CA VAL A 190 0.50 6.59 -5.64
C VAL A 190 0.60 8.09 -5.91
N ALA A 191 0.45 8.89 -4.88
CA ALA A 191 0.44 10.34 -4.99
C ALA A 191 1.36 10.99 -3.97
N THR A 192 1.77 12.23 -4.20
CA THR A 192 2.49 13.04 -3.20
C THR A 192 2.07 14.50 -3.30
N PRO A 193 2.07 15.25 -2.20
CA PRO A 193 1.81 16.69 -2.25
C PRO A 193 2.74 17.43 -3.20
N LEU A 194 2.14 18.30 -4.03
CA LEU A 194 2.87 19.25 -4.87
C LEU A 194 3.76 20.14 -3.99
N ASP A 195 3.21 20.77 -2.97
CA ASP A 195 3.98 21.51 -1.97
C ASP A 195 4.79 20.56 -1.08
N PRO A 196 6.14 20.61 -1.11
CA PRO A 196 6.97 19.76 -0.26
C PRO A 196 6.70 19.93 1.25
N ARG A 197 6.14 21.06 1.68
CA ARG A 197 5.78 21.33 3.08
C ARG A 197 4.56 20.56 3.56
N HIS A 198 3.80 19.96 2.65
CA HIS A 198 2.65 19.11 2.99
C HIS A 198 3.01 17.60 2.98
N ARG A 199 4.25 17.25 2.63
CA ARG A 199 4.68 15.84 2.55
C ARG A 199 4.93 15.28 3.95
N LEU A 200 3.89 14.83 4.62
CA LEU A 200 4.03 14.07 5.87
C LEU A 200 4.80 12.78 5.59
N VAL A 201 5.91 12.56 6.30
CA VAL A 201 6.75 11.38 6.14
C VAL A 201 6.41 10.36 7.22
N THR A 202 6.26 9.09 6.82
CA THR A 202 5.95 7.97 7.70
C THR A 202 6.76 6.74 7.33
N THR A 203 6.73 5.70 8.17
CA THR A 203 7.15 4.36 7.76
C THR A 203 5.96 3.57 7.23
N LYS A 204 6.23 2.56 6.41
CA LYS A 204 5.25 1.48 6.19
C LYS A 204 5.19 0.59 7.44
N TYR A 205 4.09 -0.12 7.60
CA TYR A 205 3.91 -1.16 8.60
C TYR A 205 4.99 -2.24 8.44
N ASN A 206 5.44 -2.80 9.56
CA ASN A 206 6.34 -3.94 9.63
C ASN A 206 5.90 -4.94 10.72
N PRO A 207 5.39 -6.14 10.33
CA PRO A 207 5.03 -6.54 8.96
C PRO A 207 3.78 -5.78 8.46
N ALA A 208 3.45 -5.90 7.17
CA ALA A 208 2.25 -5.26 6.61
C ALA A 208 0.96 -5.84 7.19
N ARG A 209 -0.14 -5.06 7.18
CA ARG A 209 -1.46 -5.59 7.52
C ARG A 209 -1.89 -6.64 6.51
N THR A 210 -2.61 -7.63 7.00
CA THR A 210 -3.27 -8.70 6.26
C THR A 210 -4.56 -8.22 5.59
N TRP A 211 -5.28 -7.31 6.26
CA TRP A 211 -6.52 -6.71 5.78
C TRP A 211 -6.53 -5.18 5.87
N THR A 212 -7.17 -4.55 4.91
CA THR A 212 -7.38 -3.11 4.77
C THR A 212 -8.69 -2.94 4.01
N ALA A 213 -9.57 -2.08 4.51
CA ALA A 213 -10.83 -1.80 3.87
C ALA A 213 -10.63 -1.10 2.52
N GLU A 214 -11.56 -1.34 1.59
CA GLU A 214 -11.54 -0.71 0.28
C GLU A 214 -11.60 0.83 0.42
N ASN A 215 -10.74 1.50 -0.34
CA ASN A 215 -10.57 2.95 -0.41
C ASN A 215 -10.23 3.63 0.92
N SER A 216 -9.67 2.87 1.87
CA SER A 216 -8.87 3.46 2.93
C SER A 216 -7.77 4.33 2.29
N VAL A 217 -7.47 5.45 2.93
CA VAL A 217 -6.44 6.40 2.52
C VAL A 217 -5.31 6.31 3.51
N GLY A 218 -4.09 6.17 3.02
CA GLY A 218 -2.93 6.06 3.88
C GLY A 218 -1.68 6.73 3.33
N ILE A 219 -0.73 7.02 4.22
CA ILE A 219 0.57 7.61 3.95
C ILE A 219 1.66 6.58 4.25
N GLY A 220 2.62 6.40 3.35
CA GLY A 220 3.74 5.48 3.49
C GLY A 220 5.00 6.08 2.87
N GLY A 221 6.02 6.38 3.68
CA GLY A 221 7.06 7.32 3.25
C GLY A 221 6.44 8.71 3.10
N ALA A 222 6.77 9.40 2.00
CA ALA A 222 6.17 10.68 1.60
C ALA A 222 5.01 10.52 0.60
N TYR A 223 4.47 9.30 0.47
CA TYR A 223 3.46 8.95 -0.53
C TYR A 223 2.11 8.71 0.10
N LEU A 224 1.06 9.14 -0.58
CA LEU A 224 -0.32 8.82 -0.29
C LEU A 224 -0.81 7.73 -1.24
N CYS A 225 -1.59 6.79 -0.71
CA CYS A 225 -2.34 5.81 -1.50
C CYS A 225 -3.83 5.83 -1.13
N VAL A 226 -4.65 5.36 -2.08
CA VAL A 226 -6.06 5.02 -1.84
C VAL A 226 -6.26 3.56 -2.27
N TYR A 227 -6.53 2.66 -1.33
CA TYR A 227 -6.63 1.23 -1.63
C TYR A 227 -7.76 0.94 -2.62
N GLY A 228 -7.45 0.37 -3.79
CA GLY A 228 -8.43 0.17 -4.87
C GLY A 228 -9.41 -0.98 -4.63
N MET A 229 -9.07 -1.87 -3.70
CA MET A 229 -9.87 -3.02 -3.26
C MET A 229 -9.51 -3.36 -1.81
N GLU A 230 -10.32 -4.21 -1.16
CA GLU A 230 -9.93 -4.82 0.09
C GLU A 230 -8.71 -5.73 -0.09
N GLY A 231 -7.79 -5.72 0.88
CA GLY A 231 -6.59 -6.56 0.81
C GLY A 231 -5.48 -6.15 1.77
N PRO A 232 -4.28 -6.72 1.65
CA PRO A 232 -3.15 -6.36 2.50
C PRO A 232 -2.66 -4.94 2.23
N GLY A 233 -2.11 -4.28 3.25
CA GLY A 233 -1.72 -2.88 3.17
C GLY A 233 -0.65 -2.49 4.18
N GLY A 234 0.28 -1.63 3.76
CA GLY A 234 1.40 -1.18 4.59
C GLY A 234 1.37 0.30 4.98
N TYR A 235 0.44 1.11 4.48
CA TYR A 235 0.49 2.57 4.68
C TYR A 235 -0.26 2.94 5.98
N GLN A 236 0.20 4.00 6.65
CA GLN A 236 -0.43 4.55 7.85
C GLN A 236 -1.74 5.22 7.50
N PHE A 237 -2.85 4.84 8.11
CA PHE A 237 -4.17 5.38 7.77
C PHE A 237 -4.32 6.85 8.18
N VAL A 238 -5.06 7.59 7.35
CA VAL A 238 -5.60 8.92 7.68
C VAL A 238 -7.12 8.97 7.64
N GLY A 239 -7.75 8.08 6.86
CA GLY A 239 -9.20 8.07 6.69
C GLY A 239 -9.65 7.14 5.59
N ARG A 240 -10.87 7.33 5.09
CA ARG A 240 -11.42 6.56 3.97
C ARG A 240 -12.14 7.47 2.98
N THR A 241 -12.15 7.10 1.72
CA THR A 241 -12.81 7.86 0.64
C THR A 241 -13.76 6.98 -0.18
N LEU A 242 -14.26 7.53 -1.29
CA LEU A 242 -15.16 6.86 -2.22
C LEU A 242 -14.41 5.90 -3.16
N GLN A 243 -15.18 5.23 -4.02
CA GLN A 243 -14.71 4.18 -4.92
C GLN A 243 -13.73 4.65 -6.00
N MET A 244 -12.53 4.06 -6.06
CA MET A 244 -11.51 4.35 -7.09
C MET A 244 -11.69 3.53 -8.37
N TRP A 245 -12.36 2.38 -8.30
CA TRP A 245 -12.51 1.43 -9.42
C TRP A 245 -13.96 1.02 -9.63
N ASN A 246 -14.52 1.21 -10.83
CA ASN A 246 -15.88 0.79 -11.19
C ASN A 246 -15.86 -0.13 -12.43
N ARG A 247 -16.09 -1.42 -12.20
CA ARG A 247 -15.95 -2.45 -13.25
C ARG A 247 -17.13 -2.49 -14.23
N TYR A 248 -18.36 -2.32 -13.72
CA TYR A 248 -19.57 -2.74 -14.44
C TYR A 248 -20.45 -1.59 -14.92
N ARG A 249 -20.32 -0.40 -14.34
CA ARG A 249 -21.21 0.73 -14.62
C ARG A 249 -20.45 1.87 -15.26
N ALA A 250 -21.04 2.41 -16.33
CA ALA A 250 -20.59 3.65 -16.94
C ALA A 250 -21.06 4.82 -16.07
N VAL A 251 -20.17 5.34 -15.23
CA VAL A 251 -20.39 6.55 -14.43
C VAL A 251 -19.57 7.68 -15.05
N ALA A 252 -20.18 8.85 -15.23
CA ALA A 252 -19.57 9.97 -15.96
C ALA A 252 -18.17 10.36 -15.42
N ALA A 253 -17.98 10.34 -14.09
CA ALA A 253 -16.70 10.66 -13.46
C ALA A 253 -15.52 9.75 -13.89
N PHE A 254 -15.81 8.53 -14.34
CA PHE A 254 -14.80 7.56 -14.76
C PHE A 254 -14.40 7.68 -16.24
N ASP A 255 -15.17 8.45 -17.02
CA ASP A 255 -14.87 8.78 -18.42
C ASP A 255 -14.53 7.54 -19.27
N GLY A 256 -15.44 6.54 -19.25
CA GLY A 256 -15.32 5.31 -20.03
C GLY A 256 -14.22 4.34 -19.58
N LYS A 257 -13.50 4.61 -18.49
CA LYS A 257 -12.50 3.70 -17.91
C LYS A 257 -13.03 3.05 -16.63
N PRO A 258 -12.49 1.91 -16.19
CA PRO A 258 -12.85 1.36 -14.90
C PRO A 258 -12.10 1.99 -13.72
N TRP A 259 -11.01 2.73 -13.92
CA TRP A 259 -10.30 3.46 -12.86
C TRP A 259 -10.68 4.96 -12.89
N LEU A 260 -10.81 5.59 -11.71
CA LEU A 260 -11.24 6.99 -11.59
C LEU A 260 -10.14 7.98 -11.96
N LEU A 261 -8.93 7.78 -11.40
CA LEU A 261 -7.81 8.72 -11.48
C LEU A 261 -6.96 8.50 -12.74
N ARG A 262 -6.14 9.48 -13.11
CA ARG A 262 -5.16 9.43 -14.21
C ARG A 262 -3.80 9.87 -13.69
N PHE A 263 -2.75 9.60 -14.45
CA PHE A 263 -1.45 10.22 -14.17
C PHE A 263 -1.60 11.74 -14.19
N PHE A 264 -0.96 12.39 -13.23
CA PHE A 264 -0.98 13.84 -13.03
C PHE A 264 -2.32 14.45 -12.63
N ASP A 265 -3.32 13.63 -12.28
CA ASP A 265 -4.44 14.15 -11.50
C ASP A 265 -3.96 14.72 -10.16
N GLN A 266 -4.68 15.71 -9.66
CA GLN A 266 -4.48 16.34 -8.37
C GLN A 266 -5.64 15.98 -7.46
N ILE A 267 -5.40 15.14 -6.46
CA ILE A 267 -6.41 14.82 -5.45
C ILE A 267 -6.45 15.97 -4.45
N ARG A 268 -7.66 16.47 -4.16
CA ARG A 268 -7.92 17.37 -3.04
C ARG A 268 -9.04 16.79 -2.19
N PHE A 269 -8.81 16.64 -0.89
CA PHE A 269 -9.83 16.11 0.00
C PHE A 269 -10.73 17.23 0.54
N TYR A 270 -11.97 16.89 0.86
CA TYR A 270 -12.83 17.68 1.73
C TYR A 270 -13.47 16.77 2.78
N PRO A 271 -13.68 17.27 4.01
CA PRO A 271 -14.15 16.43 5.10
C PRO A 271 -15.62 16.05 4.92
N VAL A 272 -15.96 14.81 5.26
CA VAL A 272 -17.33 14.30 5.44
C VAL A 272 -17.39 13.42 6.69
N GLU A 273 -18.58 13.24 7.25
CA GLU A 273 -18.78 12.29 8.34
C GLU A 273 -18.80 10.84 7.83
N ALA A 274 -18.48 9.86 8.69
CA ALA A 274 -18.42 8.45 8.30
C ALA A 274 -19.73 7.92 7.71
N ASP A 275 -20.88 8.28 8.32
CA ASP A 275 -22.20 7.88 7.83
C ASP A 275 -22.55 8.55 6.50
N GLU A 276 -22.08 9.79 6.29
CA GLU A 276 -22.22 10.46 5.00
C GLU A 276 -21.39 9.76 3.93
N LEU A 277 -20.14 9.39 4.24
CA LEU A 277 -19.30 8.65 3.32
C LEU A 277 -19.93 7.32 2.91
N LEU A 278 -20.59 6.60 3.82
CA LEU A 278 -21.30 5.37 3.48
C LEU A 278 -22.40 5.58 2.44
N ARG A 279 -23.17 6.68 2.55
CA ARG A 279 -24.18 7.06 1.54
C ARG A 279 -23.52 7.39 0.21
N ILE A 280 -22.45 8.19 0.22
CA ILE A 280 -21.69 8.53 -0.99
C ILE A 280 -21.15 7.27 -1.68
N ARG A 281 -20.57 6.34 -0.92
CA ARG A 281 -20.03 5.07 -1.42
C ARG A 281 -21.10 4.18 -2.04
N HIS A 282 -22.32 4.21 -1.52
CA HIS A 282 -23.45 3.52 -2.13
C HIS A 282 -23.88 4.17 -3.46
N ASP A 283 -23.98 5.51 -3.50
CA ASP A 283 -24.59 6.24 -4.62
C ASP A 283 -23.63 6.51 -5.79
N PHE A 284 -22.36 6.78 -5.51
CA PHE A 284 -21.36 7.12 -6.52
C PHE A 284 -21.16 6.08 -7.62
N PRO A 285 -20.94 4.78 -7.34
CA PRO A 285 -20.81 3.77 -8.39
C PRO A 285 -22.07 3.58 -9.24
N LEU A 286 -23.21 4.09 -8.76
CA LEU A 286 -24.51 4.03 -9.42
C LEU A 286 -24.82 5.31 -10.21
N GLY A 287 -23.87 6.26 -10.26
CA GLY A 287 -24.04 7.55 -10.95
C GLY A 287 -24.95 8.53 -10.22
N ARG A 288 -25.25 8.27 -8.94
CA ARG A 288 -26.17 9.08 -8.12
C ARG A 288 -25.47 10.12 -7.24
N TYR A 289 -24.15 10.27 -7.40
CA TYR A 289 -23.36 11.26 -6.68
C TYR A 289 -22.46 12.02 -7.66
N PRO A 290 -22.63 13.35 -7.81
CA PRO A 290 -21.80 14.14 -8.72
C PRO A 290 -20.43 14.42 -8.10
N LEU A 291 -19.36 13.95 -8.75
CA LEU A 291 -17.99 14.25 -8.33
C LEU A 291 -17.50 15.54 -9.00
N ARG A 292 -16.98 16.48 -8.20
CA ARG A 292 -16.37 17.70 -8.74
C ARG A 292 -14.98 17.40 -9.30
N ILE A 293 -14.84 17.56 -10.62
CA ILE A 293 -13.59 17.43 -11.35
C ILE A 293 -13.35 18.72 -12.16
N THR A 294 -12.22 19.38 -11.93
CA THR A 294 -11.82 20.58 -12.69
C THR A 294 -10.67 20.23 -13.63
N HIS A 295 -10.84 20.43 -14.93
CA HIS A 295 -9.76 20.22 -15.91
C HIS A 295 -8.77 21.39 -15.86
N THR A 296 -7.48 21.07 -15.94
CA THR A 296 -6.38 22.03 -15.92
C THR A 296 -5.17 21.48 -16.68
N THR A 297 -4.08 22.23 -16.72
CA THR A 297 -2.78 21.80 -17.25
C THR A 297 -1.75 21.99 -16.16
N LEU A 298 -0.90 20.98 -15.93
CA LEU A 298 0.23 21.10 -15.02
C LEU A 298 1.49 21.38 -15.84
N LYS A 299 2.11 22.53 -15.60
CA LYS A 299 3.32 22.98 -16.29
C LYS A 299 4.53 22.80 -15.39
N LEU A 300 5.58 22.19 -15.93
CA LEU A 300 6.81 21.96 -15.19
C LEU A 300 7.48 23.27 -14.77
N ALA A 301 7.51 24.26 -15.68
CA ALA A 301 8.09 25.57 -15.43
C ALA A 301 7.43 26.30 -14.24
N ASP A 302 6.10 26.27 -14.15
CA ASP A 302 5.35 26.89 -13.04
C ASP A 302 5.69 26.22 -11.71
N TYR A 303 5.81 24.89 -11.70
CA TYR A 303 6.19 24.14 -10.51
C TYR A 303 7.64 24.42 -10.09
N GLN A 304 8.58 24.50 -11.03
CA GLN A 304 9.97 24.85 -10.75
C GLN A 304 10.12 26.28 -10.22
N ALA A 305 9.35 27.23 -10.78
CA ALA A 305 9.29 28.60 -10.29
C ALA A 305 8.78 28.66 -8.85
N PHE A 306 7.72 27.90 -8.53
CA PHE A 306 7.22 27.74 -7.16
C PHE A 306 8.27 27.15 -6.21
N LEU A 307 8.99 26.10 -6.61
CA LEU A 307 10.05 25.52 -5.77
C LEU A 307 11.17 26.53 -5.49
N THR A 308 11.50 27.37 -6.47
CA THR A 308 12.52 28.41 -6.32
C THR A 308 12.05 29.53 -5.40
N SER A 309 10.80 30.00 -5.56
CA SER A 309 10.25 31.07 -4.71
C SER A 309 10.09 30.63 -3.25
N GLU A 310 9.74 29.36 -3.02
CA GLU A 310 9.50 28.80 -1.69
C GLU A 310 10.71 28.07 -1.09
N ALA A 311 11.88 28.11 -1.75
CA ALA A 311 13.04 27.28 -1.43
C ALA A 311 13.45 27.34 0.05
N ALA A 312 13.46 28.54 0.64
CA ALA A 312 13.82 28.74 2.04
C ALA A 312 12.82 28.07 3.00
N GLY A 313 11.52 28.24 2.77
CA GLY A 313 10.47 27.62 3.57
C GLY A 313 10.45 26.09 3.45
N ILE A 314 10.63 25.58 2.22
CA ILE A 314 10.75 24.15 1.95
C ILE A 314 11.97 23.55 2.67
N ALA A 315 13.12 24.23 2.61
CA ALA A 315 14.35 23.77 3.27
C ALA A 315 14.19 23.74 4.80
N ALA A 316 13.62 24.79 5.40
CA ALA A 316 13.35 24.84 6.84
C ALA A 316 12.43 23.70 7.29
N PHE A 317 11.31 23.49 6.57
CA PHE A 317 10.38 22.40 6.84
C PHE A 317 11.06 21.02 6.75
N ARG A 318 11.82 20.77 5.68
CA ARG A 318 12.53 19.50 5.49
C ARG A 318 13.59 19.24 6.56
N ALA A 319 14.25 20.29 7.06
CA ALA A 319 15.22 20.17 8.13
C ALA A 319 14.55 19.76 9.45
N GLN A 320 13.44 20.43 9.81
CA GLN A 320 12.64 20.07 10.99
C GLN A 320 12.13 18.63 10.91
N GLN A 321 11.49 18.26 9.78
CA GLN A 321 10.95 16.92 9.59
C GLN A 321 12.04 15.84 9.67
N ARG A 322 13.23 16.08 9.12
CA ARG A 322 14.34 15.11 9.18
C ARG A 322 14.85 14.93 10.60
N ALA A 323 14.93 16.01 11.37
CA ALA A 323 15.29 15.95 12.79
C ALA A 323 14.24 15.14 13.58
N ALA A 324 12.94 15.41 13.35
CA ALA A 324 11.83 14.69 13.97
C ALA A 324 11.87 13.18 13.67
N PHE A 325 12.05 12.83 12.40
CA PHE A 325 12.15 11.44 11.94
C PHE A 325 13.33 10.70 12.60
N ASN A 326 14.51 11.35 12.67
CA ASN A 326 15.69 10.76 13.30
C ASN A 326 15.48 10.54 14.80
N ALA A 327 14.93 11.53 15.51
CA ALA A 327 14.63 11.43 16.94
C ALA A 327 13.61 10.31 17.22
N GLU A 328 12.60 10.15 16.35
CA GLU A 328 11.63 9.07 16.43
C GLU A 328 12.28 7.68 16.24
N ARG A 329 13.15 7.54 15.24
CA ARG A 329 13.89 6.30 14.99
C ARG A 329 14.79 5.93 16.18
N GLU A 330 15.47 6.91 16.78
CA GLU A 330 16.30 6.69 17.97
C GLU A 330 15.49 6.21 19.17
N ARG A 331 14.28 6.76 19.38
CA ARG A 331 13.35 6.26 20.42
C ARG A 331 13.00 4.80 20.22
N TRP A 332 12.77 4.35 18.99
CA TRP A 332 12.46 2.94 18.70
C TRP A 332 13.62 2.01 19.01
N ILE A 333 14.85 2.45 18.71
CA ILE A 333 16.06 1.70 19.05
C ILE A 333 16.18 1.59 20.57
N ALA A 334 16.02 2.71 21.29
CA ALA A 334 16.12 2.75 22.75
C ALA A 334 15.04 1.93 23.47
N THR A 335 13.87 1.75 22.86
CA THR A 335 12.73 1.00 23.43
C THR A 335 12.64 -0.44 22.92
N GLY A 336 13.58 -0.89 22.07
CA GLY A 336 13.59 -2.24 21.51
C GLY A 336 12.56 -2.49 20.39
N GLN A 337 11.80 -1.48 19.97
CA GLN A 337 10.76 -1.61 18.94
C GLN A 337 11.28 -1.62 17.49
N ALA A 338 12.59 -1.38 17.31
CA ALA A 338 13.24 -1.30 16.00
C ALA A 338 13.27 -2.64 15.25
N HIS A 339 13.33 -3.75 15.99
CA HIS A 339 13.28 -5.11 15.45
C HIS A 339 12.00 -5.79 15.93
N PHE A 340 11.35 -6.53 15.04
CA PHE A 340 10.19 -7.34 15.37
C PHE A 340 10.45 -8.76 14.90
N GLU A 341 10.39 -9.69 15.84
CA GLU A 341 10.39 -11.13 15.61
C GLU A 341 9.05 -11.66 16.13
N ALA A 342 8.34 -12.42 15.30
CA ALA A 342 7.10 -13.05 15.72
C ALA A 342 7.44 -14.27 16.59
N GLU A 343 6.99 -14.28 17.84
CA GLU A 343 7.07 -15.46 18.70
C GLU A 343 5.95 -16.45 18.33
N GLU A 344 6.29 -17.49 17.56
CA GLU A 344 5.38 -18.60 17.25
C GLU A 344 5.35 -19.62 18.41
N VAL A 345 4.91 -19.20 19.59
CA VAL A 345 4.71 -20.13 20.72
C VAL A 345 3.22 -20.38 20.91
N ALA A 346 2.70 -21.41 20.24
CA ALA A 346 1.42 -22.01 20.64
C ALA A 346 1.62 -22.68 22.00
N ALA A 347 0.92 -22.15 23.01
CA ALA A 347 0.92 -22.74 24.34
C ALA A 347 0.35 -24.17 24.27
N ASP A 348 1.07 -25.14 24.83
CA ASP A 348 0.54 -26.49 25.03
C ASP A 348 -0.48 -26.43 26.17
N LEU A 349 -1.76 -26.37 25.80
CA LEU A 349 -2.90 -26.25 26.73
C LEU A 349 -3.55 -27.61 27.02
N GLY A 350 -2.78 -28.69 26.94
CA GLY A 350 -3.27 -30.04 27.19
C GLY A 350 -4.20 -30.53 26.07
N GLU A 351 -3.68 -30.51 24.84
CA GLU A 351 -4.37 -31.00 23.63
C GLU A 351 -4.84 -32.46 23.78
N ASP A 352 -4.09 -33.26 24.55
CA ASP A 352 -4.33 -34.69 24.79
C ASP A 352 -5.19 -35.00 26.03
N ALA A 353 -5.73 -33.99 26.73
CA ALA A 353 -6.58 -34.24 27.88
C ALA A 353 -7.85 -35.02 27.44
N PRO A 354 -8.19 -36.14 28.11
CA PRO A 354 -9.37 -36.93 27.74
C PRO A 354 -10.65 -36.11 27.91
N LEU A 355 -11.55 -36.25 26.94
CA LEU A 355 -12.88 -35.65 26.99
C LEU A 355 -13.79 -36.39 27.96
N GLY A 356 -14.68 -35.67 28.63
CA GLY A 356 -15.76 -36.23 29.41
C GLY A 356 -16.80 -36.95 28.54
N LEU A 357 -17.66 -37.73 29.19
CA LEU A 357 -18.79 -38.41 28.53
C LEU A 357 -19.76 -37.36 27.95
N GLY A 358 -20.01 -37.43 26.63
CA GLY A 358 -20.88 -36.47 25.93
C GLY A 358 -20.18 -35.15 25.55
N GLU A 359 -18.86 -35.04 25.73
CA GLU A 359 -18.08 -33.89 25.28
C GLU A 359 -17.47 -34.12 23.90
N HIS A 360 -17.42 -33.07 23.09
CA HIS A 360 -16.89 -33.05 21.73
C HIS A 360 -15.85 -31.93 21.62
N ALA A 361 -14.61 -32.28 21.29
CA ALA A 361 -13.57 -31.32 20.98
C ALA A 361 -13.83 -30.68 19.62
N ILE A 362 -13.74 -29.35 19.57
CA ILE A 362 -13.69 -28.61 18.31
C ILE A 362 -12.25 -28.16 18.10
N GLU A 363 -11.66 -28.65 17.01
CA GLU A 363 -10.25 -28.45 16.66
C GLU A 363 -10.12 -27.50 15.48
N SER A 364 -8.96 -26.84 15.38
CA SER A 364 -8.61 -26.07 14.20
C SER A 364 -8.24 -27.00 13.05
N HIS A 365 -8.79 -26.79 11.86
CA HIS A 365 -8.35 -27.49 10.65
C HIS A 365 -7.16 -26.82 9.95
N ILE A 366 -6.71 -25.66 10.42
CA ILE A 366 -5.63 -24.86 9.80
C ILE A 366 -4.79 -24.14 10.86
N ALA A 367 -3.52 -23.87 10.57
CA ALA A 367 -2.68 -23.04 11.40
C ALA A 367 -2.95 -21.54 11.16
N GLY A 368 -2.95 -20.70 12.18
CA GLY A 368 -3.23 -19.26 12.09
C GLY A 368 -3.23 -18.57 13.45
N ASN A 369 -3.70 -17.34 13.51
CA ASN A 369 -3.87 -16.59 14.77
C ASN A 369 -5.35 -16.40 15.07
N LEU A 370 -5.76 -16.51 16.34
CA LEU A 370 -7.16 -16.28 16.72
C LEU A 370 -7.52 -14.80 16.58
N TRP A 371 -8.53 -14.48 15.79
CA TRP A 371 -9.05 -13.11 15.67
C TRP A 371 -10.14 -12.82 16.70
N GLN A 372 -11.21 -13.62 16.71
CA GLN A 372 -12.36 -13.40 17.59
C GLN A 372 -12.91 -14.71 18.14
N VAL A 373 -13.41 -14.64 19.37
CA VAL A 373 -14.31 -15.63 19.94
C VAL A 373 -15.74 -15.09 19.82
N LYS A 374 -16.65 -15.86 19.23
CA LYS A 374 -18.03 -15.44 18.93
C LYS A 374 -19.05 -16.02 19.92
N VAL A 375 -18.59 -16.84 20.86
CA VAL A 375 -19.43 -17.54 21.83
C VAL A 375 -18.90 -17.40 23.26
N GLU A 376 -19.78 -17.59 24.24
CA GLU A 376 -19.46 -17.57 25.66
C GLU A 376 -19.59 -18.96 26.28
N ILE A 377 -18.86 -19.22 27.37
CA ILE A 377 -19.03 -20.46 28.14
C ILE A 377 -20.46 -20.50 28.70
N GLY A 378 -21.15 -21.62 28.52
CA GLY A 378 -22.55 -21.82 28.89
C GLY A 378 -23.55 -21.39 27.80
N GLN A 379 -23.08 -20.94 26.63
CA GLN A 379 -23.96 -20.63 25.50
C GLN A 379 -24.38 -21.91 24.76
N HIS A 380 -25.67 -22.04 24.43
CA HIS A 380 -26.13 -23.04 23.47
C HIS A 380 -25.84 -22.58 22.04
N VAL A 381 -25.29 -23.48 21.23
CA VAL A 381 -24.99 -23.28 19.81
C VAL A 381 -25.69 -24.33 18.98
N ARG A 382 -26.01 -23.99 17.73
CA ARG A 382 -26.55 -24.90 16.72
C ARG A 382 -25.48 -25.29 15.72
N GLU A 383 -25.67 -26.43 15.05
CA GLU A 383 -24.87 -26.80 13.88
C GLU A 383 -24.79 -25.62 12.89
N GLY A 384 -23.56 -25.30 12.48
CA GLY A 384 -23.26 -24.19 11.57
C GLY A 384 -23.00 -22.84 12.25
N ASP A 385 -23.32 -22.67 13.55
CA ASP A 385 -23.01 -21.43 14.27
C ASP A 385 -21.50 -21.18 14.31
N THR A 386 -21.07 -19.96 14.00
CA THR A 386 -19.65 -19.57 14.09
C THR A 386 -19.23 -19.47 15.56
N LEU A 387 -18.22 -20.25 15.93
CA LEU A 387 -17.71 -20.31 17.30
C LEU A 387 -16.52 -19.38 17.50
N VAL A 388 -15.54 -19.45 16.59
CA VAL A 388 -14.38 -18.56 16.57
C VAL A 388 -14.02 -18.18 15.14
N ILE A 389 -13.24 -17.12 14.97
CA ILE A 389 -12.68 -16.71 13.68
C ILE A 389 -11.16 -16.73 13.80
N LEU A 390 -10.50 -17.47 12.92
CA LEU A 390 -9.05 -17.50 12.76
C LEU A 390 -8.63 -16.57 11.63
N GLU A 391 -7.43 -16.01 11.73
CA GLU A 391 -6.71 -15.42 10.61
C GLU A 391 -5.63 -16.40 10.16
N SER A 392 -5.71 -16.85 8.90
CA SER A 392 -4.66 -17.66 8.27
C SER A 392 -4.52 -17.29 6.82
N MET A 393 -3.28 -17.25 6.31
CA MET A 393 -3.00 -16.94 4.90
C MET A 393 -3.68 -15.66 4.41
N LYS A 394 -3.80 -14.64 5.28
CA LYS A 394 -4.48 -13.35 5.02
C LYS A 394 -6.01 -13.48 4.77
N MET A 395 -6.62 -14.55 5.27
CA MET A 395 -8.05 -14.81 5.20
C MET A 395 -8.63 -15.02 6.60
N GLU A 396 -9.89 -14.59 6.77
CA GLU A 396 -10.70 -14.96 7.92
C GLU A 396 -11.34 -16.33 7.69
N ILE A 397 -11.13 -17.24 8.63
CA ILE A 397 -11.60 -18.62 8.56
C ILE A 397 -12.49 -18.87 9.79
N PRO A 398 -13.83 -18.88 9.62
CA PRO A 398 -14.73 -19.22 10.71
C PRO A 398 -14.60 -20.71 11.04
N ILE A 399 -14.45 -21.03 12.33
CA ILE A 399 -14.63 -22.38 12.86
C ILE A 399 -16.06 -22.47 13.38
N THR A 400 -16.86 -23.33 12.74
CA THR A 400 -18.28 -23.48 13.04
C THR A 400 -18.55 -24.71 13.90
N ALA A 401 -19.70 -24.72 14.59
CA ALA A 401 -20.16 -25.87 15.34
C ALA A 401 -20.55 -27.00 14.37
N PRO A 402 -19.97 -28.20 14.51
CA PRO A 402 -20.36 -29.35 13.70
C PRO A 402 -21.69 -29.97 14.15
N ARG A 403 -22.23 -29.52 15.29
CA ARG A 403 -23.47 -30.02 15.89
C ARG A 403 -24.01 -29.05 16.93
N ASP A 404 -25.26 -29.26 17.31
CA ASP A 404 -25.88 -28.60 18.47
C ASP A 404 -25.16 -29.00 19.77
N GLY A 405 -25.01 -28.06 20.70
CA GLY A 405 -24.40 -28.32 22.00
C GLY A 405 -24.30 -27.10 22.90
N LEU A 406 -23.76 -27.30 24.11
CA LEU A 406 -23.46 -26.26 25.08
C LEU A 406 -21.94 -26.00 25.09
N VAL A 407 -21.52 -24.74 24.97
CA VAL A 407 -20.10 -24.36 25.03
C VAL A 407 -19.58 -24.58 26.46
N ARG A 408 -18.72 -25.58 26.65
CA ARG A 408 -18.22 -25.98 27.97
C ARG A 408 -16.91 -25.28 28.33
N GLU A 409 -15.98 -25.25 27.37
CA GLU A 409 -14.66 -24.64 27.54
C GLU A 409 -14.26 -23.87 26.28
N ILE A 410 -13.51 -22.78 26.46
CA ILE A 410 -12.84 -22.05 25.38
C ILE A 410 -11.35 -22.00 25.75
N ARG A 411 -10.51 -22.62 24.93
CA ARG A 411 -9.09 -22.85 25.21
C ARG A 411 -8.15 -21.90 24.46
N VAL A 412 -8.69 -20.93 23.75
CA VAL A 412 -7.90 -19.96 22.98
C VAL A 412 -8.36 -18.54 23.30
N GLN A 413 -7.45 -17.58 23.17
CA GLN A 413 -7.75 -16.15 23.34
C GLN A 413 -7.33 -15.36 22.10
N PRO A 414 -8.00 -14.24 21.77
CA PRO A 414 -7.61 -13.40 20.64
C PRO A 414 -6.11 -13.06 20.65
N GLY A 415 -5.48 -13.18 19.49
CA GLY A 415 -4.04 -13.04 19.27
C GLY A 415 -3.19 -14.27 19.56
N SER A 416 -3.78 -15.36 20.09
CA SER A 416 -3.05 -16.61 20.30
C SER A 416 -2.78 -17.32 18.97
N PRO A 417 -1.57 -17.85 18.75
CA PRO A 417 -1.31 -18.75 17.62
C PRO A 417 -2.02 -20.08 17.83
N VAL A 418 -2.55 -20.63 16.74
CA VAL A 418 -3.30 -21.88 16.68
C VAL A 418 -2.67 -22.78 15.61
N ARG A 419 -2.45 -24.06 15.93
CA ARG A 419 -1.96 -25.07 14.97
C ARG A 419 -3.12 -25.86 14.37
N ALA A 420 -2.89 -26.49 13.21
CA ALA A 420 -3.83 -27.50 12.72
C ALA A 420 -3.88 -28.69 13.71
N GLY A 421 -5.08 -29.16 14.02
CA GLY A 421 -5.37 -30.18 15.03
C GLY A 421 -5.48 -29.66 16.46
N GLN A 422 -5.14 -28.40 16.74
CA GLN A 422 -5.22 -27.85 18.09
C GLN A 422 -6.68 -27.71 18.55
N ARG A 423 -6.98 -28.22 19.74
CA ARG A 423 -8.29 -28.08 20.39
C ARG A 423 -8.56 -26.62 20.77
N ILE A 424 -9.59 -26.02 20.16
CA ILE A 424 -9.98 -24.62 20.35
C ILE A 424 -10.99 -24.49 21.49
N LEU A 425 -11.99 -25.38 21.54
CA LEU A 425 -13.09 -25.35 22.50
C LEU A 425 -13.71 -26.74 22.67
N ILE A 426 -14.54 -26.90 23.68
CA ILE A 426 -15.28 -28.14 23.96
C ILE A 426 -16.77 -27.83 23.98
N LEU A 427 -17.56 -28.61 23.24
CA LEU A 427 -19.02 -28.64 23.35
C LEU A 427 -19.43 -29.86 24.18
N SER A 428 -20.45 -29.72 25.04
CA SER A 428 -21.15 -30.89 25.58
C SER A 428 -22.47 -31.09 24.84
N ASP A 429 -22.98 -32.32 24.83
CA ASP A 429 -24.35 -32.62 24.40
C ASP A 429 -25.34 -31.67 25.11
N ALA A 430 -26.38 -31.25 24.38
CA ALA A 430 -27.35 -30.25 24.83
C ALA A 430 -28.25 -30.73 25.96
#